data_AF-F4N4B3-F1
#
_entry.id   AF-F4N4B3-F1
#
_cell.length_a   1.000
_cell.length_b   1.000
_cell.length_c   1.000
_cell.angle_alpha   90.00
_cell.angle_beta   90.00
_cell.angle_gamma   90.00
#
_symmetry.space_group_name_H-M   'P 1'
#
loop_
_entity.id
_entity.type
_entity.pdbx_description
1 polymer ?
#
loop_
_entity_poly.entity_id
_entity_poly.type
_entity_poly.pdbx_seq_one_letter_code
_entity_poly.pdbx_strand_id
1 'polypeptide(L)'
;MGVKAVMTGSFAPIGAALFGFLYAPLVITGVHQTTLAIDMQMIQSMGGTPVWPLIALSNIAQASAVLGIIIISRKINEREISVPAAISAYLGVTEPAMYGINLKYRFPMLCAMIGSGLAGLICGLTGVMANGIGVGGLPGILSIKPQFWAIYSLAMLVAIVVPLVLTILVYKRKDSRGELPV
;
A
#
# COMPACT_ATOMS: atom_id res chain seq x y z
N MET A 1 9.36 23.78 0.34
CA MET A 1 8.03 24.37 0.01
C MET A 1 7.16 23.47 -0.86
N GLY A 2 7.68 22.71 -1.83
CA GLY A 2 6.86 21.90 -2.75
C GLY A 2 6.05 20.75 -2.11
N VAL A 3 6.67 19.89 -1.30
CA VAL A 3 5.98 18.71 -0.69
C VAL A 3 4.81 19.12 0.21
N LYS A 4 4.99 20.16 1.04
CA LYS A 4 3.94 20.70 1.90
C LYS A 4 2.73 21.18 1.09
N ALA A 5 2.95 21.93 0.00
CA ALA A 5 1.86 22.38 -0.87
C ALA A 5 1.12 21.22 -1.55
N VAL A 6 1.85 20.19 -1.97
CA VAL A 6 1.29 18.99 -2.63
C VAL A 6 0.57 18.06 -1.68
N MET A 7 0.88 18.09 -0.37
CA MET A 7 0.27 17.18 0.61
C MET A 7 -0.71 17.85 1.59
N THR A 8 -0.71 19.18 1.67
CA THR A 8 -1.60 19.92 2.58
C THR A 8 -2.29 21.13 1.93
N GLY A 9 -2.06 21.38 0.64
CA GLY A 9 -2.78 22.40 -0.14
C GLY A 9 -3.93 21.80 -0.96
N SER A 10 -4.52 22.57 -1.89
CA SER A 10 -5.64 22.11 -2.74
C SER A 10 -5.32 20.90 -3.63
N PHE A 11 -4.02 20.60 -3.82
CA PHE A 11 -3.54 19.43 -4.56
C PHE A 11 -3.24 18.21 -3.67
N ALA A 12 -3.42 18.31 -2.35
CA ALA A 12 -3.27 17.22 -1.37
C ALA A 12 -3.89 15.88 -1.79
N PRO A 13 -5.13 15.85 -2.31
CA PRO A 13 -5.77 14.60 -2.73
C PRO A 13 -5.04 13.91 -3.88
N ILE A 14 -4.64 14.70 -4.89
CA ILE A 14 -3.97 14.20 -6.09
C ILE A 14 -2.55 13.77 -5.75
N GLY A 15 -1.83 14.57 -4.94
CA GLY A 15 -0.50 14.25 -4.47
C GLY A 15 -0.47 12.95 -3.66
N ALA A 16 -1.41 12.77 -2.74
CA ALA A 16 -1.52 11.56 -1.93
C ALA A 16 -1.89 10.33 -2.76
N ALA A 17 -2.81 10.47 -3.72
CA ALA A 17 -3.19 9.38 -4.62
C ALA A 17 -2.02 8.94 -5.53
N LEU A 18 -1.31 9.91 -6.12
CA LEU A 18 -0.14 9.64 -6.95
C LEU A 18 0.99 9.02 -6.14
N PHE A 19 1.26 9.54 -4.94
CA PHE A 19 2.26 8.98 -4.05
C PHE A 19 1.91 7.54 -3.67
N GLY A 20 0.68 7.27 -3.24
CA GLY A 20 0.23 5.92 -2.90
C GLY A 20 0.34 4.95 -4.08
N PHE A 21 0.01 5.40 -5.30
CA PHE A 21 0.13 4.59 -6.51
C PHE A 21 1.59 4.29 -6.88
N LEU A 22 2.48 5.29 -6.77
CA LEU A 22 3.88 5.18 -7.19
C LEU A 22 4.83 4.67 -6.09
N TYR A 23 4.37 4.56 -4.85
CA TYR A 23 5.23 4.16 -3.72
C TYR A 23 5.83 2.76 -3.91
N ALA A 24 5.05 1.79 -4.39
CA ALA A 24 5.54 0.43 -4.62
C ALA A 24 6.77 0.38 -5.57
N PRO A 25 6.76 1.03 -6.75
CA PRO A 25 7.98 1.23 -7.54
C PRO A 25 9.17 1.83 -6.78
N LEU A 26 8.96 2.78 -5.88
CA LEU A 26 10.03 3.35 -5.03
C LEU A 26 10.59 2.34 -4.02
N VAL A 27 9.76 1.40 -3.56
CA VAL A 27 10.21 0.29 -2.70
C VAL A 27 11.18 -0.60 -3.47
N ILE A 28 10.84 -0.93 -4.72
CA ILE A 28 11.67 -1.78 -5.58
C ILE A 28 13.04 -1.15 -5.83
N THR A 29 13.09 0.16 -6.08
CA THR A 29 14.35 0.86 -6.34
C THR A 29 15.13 1.21 -5.05
N GLY A 30 14.57 0.95 -3.87
CA GLY A 30 15.18 1.26 -2.57
C GLY A 30 15.11 2.74 -2.17
N VAL A 31 14.71 3.64 -3.06
CA VAL A 31 14.67 5.09 -2.80
C VAL A 31 13.58 5.48 -1.80
N HIS A 32 12.63 4.59 -1.50
CA HIS A 32 11.60 4.82 -0.48
C HIS A 32 12.18 5.17 0.91
N GLN A 33 13.41 4.75 1.24
CA GLN A 33 14.06 5.13 2.49
C GLN A 33 14.21 6.65 2.64
N THR A 34 14.28 7.39 1.52
CA THR A 34 14.32 8.86 1.53
C THR A 34 13.02 9.51 2.04
N THR A 35 11.89 8.78 2.01
CA THR A 35 10.62 9.31 2.51
C THR A 35 10.62 9.43 4.03
N LEU A 36 11.41 8.62 4.75
CA LEU A 36 11.55 8.73 6.20
C LEU A 36 12.13 10.08 6.63
N ALA A 37 13.07 10.63 5.85
CA ALA A 37 13.61 11.96 6.09
C ALA A 37 12.54 13.05 5.89
N ILE A 38 11.65 12.87 4.91
CA ILE A 38 10.51 13.75 4.66
C ILE A 38 9.52 13.67 5.83
N ASP A 39 9.18 12.46 6.29
CA ASP A 39 8.32 12.24 7.46
C ASP A 39 8.86 12.97 8.69
N MET A 40 10.16 12.80 9.00
CA MET A 40 10.80 13.47 10.13
C MET A 40 10.73 15.00 10.04
N GLN A 41 10.99 15.57 8.86
CA GLN A 41 10.88 17.01 8.65
C GLN A 41 9.43 17.52 8.84
N MET A 42 8.45 16.77 8.36
CA MET A 42 7.04 17.13 8.49
C MET A 42 6.59 17.03 9.96
N ILE A 43 7.00 15.99 10.69
CA ILE A 43 6.70 15.85 12.11
C ILE A 43 7.23 17.05 12.91
N GLN A 44 8.48 17.45 12.68
CA GLN A 44 9.09 18.60 13.38
C GLN A 44 8.40 19.93 13.06
N SER A 45 7.94 20.11 11.81
CA SER A 45 7.37 21.39 11.37
C SER A 45 5.85 21.51 11.51
N MET A 46 5.12 20.39 11.57
CA MET A 46 3.66 20.33 11.55
C MET A 46 3.05 19.52 12.70
N GLY A 47 3.89 18.93 13.58
CA GLY A 47 3.45 18.06 14.66
C GLY A 47 2.85 16.73 14.17
N GLY A 48 3.19 16.30 12.96
CA GLY A 48 2.78 15.03 12.37
C GLY A 48 3.12 14.95 10.88
N THR A 49 2.84 13.81 10.25
CA THR A 49 3.15 13.57 8.83
C THR A 49 1.98 12.94 8.07
N PRO A 50 1.67 13.44 6.85
CA PRO A 50 0.69 12.84 5.96
C PRO A 50 1.28 11.73 5.07
N VAL A 51 2.62 11.53 5.08
CA VAL A 51 3.31 10.56 4.21
C VAL A 51 3.21 9.14 4.79
N TRP A 52 3.52 8.98 6.09
CA TRP A 52 3.46 7.69 6.78
C TRP A 52 2.15 6.89 6.61
N PRO A 53 0.95 7.51 6.71
CA PRO A 53 -0.30 6.80 6.44
C PRO A 53 -0.36 6.17 5.04
N LEU A 54 0.17 6.86 4.03
CA LEU A 54 0.17 6.38 2.64
C LEU A 54 1.13 5.21 2.45
N ILE A 55 2.28 5.24 3.11
CA ILE A 55 3.26 4.15 3.12
C ILE A 55 2.61 2.89 3.70
N ALA A 56 1.98 3.01 4.86
CA ALA A 56 1.34 1.88 5.52
C ALA A 56 0.18 1.30 4.67
N LEU A 57 -0.63 2.15 4.04
CA LEU A 57 -1.69 1.72 3.11
C LEU A 57 -1.13 1.03 1.87
N SER A 58 -0.02 1.49 1.31
CA SER A 58 0.64 0.83 0.19
C SER A 58 1.11 -0.58 0.55
N ASN A 59 1.67 -0.75 1.74
CA ASN A 59 2.14 -2.07 2.20
C ASN A 59 0.98 -3.05 2.42
N ILE A 60 -0.10 -2.57 3.05
CA ILE A 60 -1.36 -3.30 3.19
C ILE A 60 -1.90 -3.71 1.82
N ALA A 61 -1.85 -2.81 0.82
CA ALA A 61 -2.31 -3.10 -0.53
C ALA A 61 -1.46 -4.17 -1.22
N GLN A 62 -0.14 -4.17 -1.06
CA GLN A 62 0.75 -5.21 -1.58
C GLN A 62 0.42 -6.57 -0.97
N ALA A 63 0.23 -6.63 0.35
CA ALA A 63 -0.18 -7.84 1.06
C ALA A 63 -1.55 -8.35 0.57
N SER A 64 -2.49 -7.44 0.33
CA SER A 64 -3.86 -7.75 -0.09
C SER A 64 -3.94 -8.29 -1.50
N ALA A 65 -3.08 -7.82 -2.42
CA ALA A 65 -2.93 -8.43 -3.72
C ALA A 65 -2.40 -9.87 -3.63
N VAL A 66 -1.38 -10.11 -2.79
CA VAL A 66 -0.89 -11.48 -2.53
C VAL A 66 -1.97 -12.35 -1.90
N LEU A 67 -2.77 -11.81 -0.98
CA LEU A 67 -3.92 -12.51 -0.40
C LEU A 67 -4.93 -12.92 -1.47
N GLY A 68 -5.18 -12.06 -2.46
CA GLY A 68 -5.97 -12.41 -3.64
C GLY A 68 -5.40 -13.64 -4.38
N ILE A 69 -4.08 -13.70 -4.58
CA ILE A 69 -3.40 -14.86 -5.16
C ILE A 69 -3.56 -16.12 -4.29
N ILE A 70 -3.37 -16.02 -2.97
CA ILE A 70 -3.54 -17.14 -2.02
C ILE A 70 -4.93 -17.75 -2.10
N ILE A 71 -5.96 -16.91 -2.28
CA ILE A 71 -7.36 -17.34 -2.33
C ILE A 71 -7.67 -18.04 -3.65
N ILE A 72 -7.23 -17.47 -4.79
CA ILE A 72 -7.62 -17.96 -6.11
C ILE A 72 -6.69 -19.05 -6.66
N SER A 73 -5.40 -19.01 -6.32
CA SER A 73 -4.42 -19.97 -6.81
C SER A 73 -4.56 -21.30 -6.09
N ARG A 74 -4.53 -22.40 -6.85
CA ARG A 74 -4.55 -23.78 -6.34
C ARG A 74 -3.17 -24.44 -6.31
N LYS A 75 -2.11 -23.69 -6.64
CA LYS A 75 -0.75 -24.23 -6.76
C LYS A 75 -0.06 -24.25 -5.38
N ILE A 76 0.35 -25.43 -4.94
CA ILE A 76 0.98 -25.65 -3.63
C ILE A 76 2.26 -24.81 -3.49
N ASN A 77 3.15 -24.87 -4.48
CA ASN A 77 4.41 -24.13 -4.50
C ASN A 77 4.22 -22.60 -4.37
N GLU A 78 3.13 -22.06 -4.94
CA GLU A 78 2.83 -20.62 -4.80
C GLU A 78 2.37 -20.30 -3.39
N ARG A 79 1.62 -21.19 -2.75
CA ARG A 79 1.08 -21.01 -1.40
C ARG A 79 2.19 -21.02 -0.34
N GLU A 80 3.19 -21.87 -0.50
CA GLU A 80 4.35 -21.95 0.40
C GLU A 80 5.14 -20.63 0.48
N ILE A 81 5.18 -19.87 -0.62
CA ILE A 81 5.86 -18.57 -0.68
C ILE A 81 4.89 -17.44 -0.34
N SER A 82 3.69 -17.45 -0.89
CA SER A 82 2.74 -16.33 -0.79
C SER A 82 2.20 -16.11 0.61
N VAL A 83 1.93 -17.17 1.38
CA VAL A 83 1.39 -17.04 2.76
C VAL A 83 2.37 -16.31 3.69
N PRO A 84 3.62 -16.76 3.88
CA PRO A 84 4.57 -16.04 4.74
C PRO A 84 4.87 -14.63 4.19
N ALA A 85 4.92 -14.47 2.87
CA ALA A 85 5.13 -13.18 2.24
C ALA A 85 3.99 -12.18 2.52
N ALA A 86 2.73 -12.63 2.47
CA ALA A 86 1.57 -11.79 2.78
C ALA A 86 1.56 -11.36 4.26
N ILE A 87 1.90 -12.28 5.18
CA ILE A 87 2.01 -11.96 6.61
C ILE A 87 3.09 -10.90 6.82
N SER A 88 4.28 -11.10 6.24
CA SER A 88 5.39 -10.16 6.30
C SER A 88 4.98 -8.77 5.79
N ALA A 89 4.28 -8.71 4.66
CA ALA A 89 3.80 -7.46 4.07
C ALA A 89 2.73 -6.76 4.93
N TYR A 90 1.82 -7.51 5.55
CA TYR A 90 0.86 -6.95 6.51
C TYR A 90 1.52 -6.46 7.80
N LEU A 91 2.75 -6.87 8.10
CA LEU A 91 3.56 -6.34 9.19
C LEU A 91 4.49 -5.19 8.75
N GLY A 92 4.44 -4.81 7.46
CA GLY A 92 5.16 -3.67 6.91
C GLY A 92 6.44 -4.02 6.14
N VAL A 93 6.75 -5.30 5.95
CA VAL A 93 7.90 -5.76 5.15
C VAL A 93 7.39 -6.35 3.84
N THR A 94 7.43 -5.56 2.78
CA THR A 94 6.74 -5.88 1.51
C THR A 94 7.60 -6.63 0.50
N GLU A 95 8.91 -6.67 0.67
CA GLU A 95 9.86 -7.24 -0.28
C GLU A 95 9.53 -8.70 -0.63
N PRO A 96 9.25 -9.60 0.33
CA PRO A 96 8.89 -10.97 0.00
C PRO A 96 7.62 -11.08 -0.85
N ALA A 97 6.61 -10.24 -0.58
CA ALA A 97 5.36 -10.21 -1.32
C ALA A 97 5.56 -9.66 -2.74
N MET A 98 6.34 -8.58 -2.85
CA MET A 98 6.59 -7.89 -4.10
C MET A 98 7.42 -8.74 -5.06
N TYR A 99 8.56 -9.25 -4.60
CA TYR A 99 9.47 -10.05 -5.42
C TYR A 99 8.99 -11.49 -5.58
N GLY A 100 8.40 -12.09 -4.55
CA GLY A 100 7.96 -13.49 -4.59
C GLY A 100 6.71 -13.72 -5.43
N ILE A 101 5.78 -12.75 -5.45
CA ILE A 101 4.46 -12.93 -6.08
C ILE A 101 4.06 -11.78 -6.99
N ASN A 102 4.04 -10.53 -6.50
CA ASN A 102 3.39 -9.44 -7.24
C ASN A 102 4.11 -9.11 -8.55
N LEU A 103 5.45 -9.13 -8.57
CA LEU A 103 6.25 -8.93 -9.78
C LEU A 103 6.30 -10.17 -10.67
N LYS A 104 6.20 -11.38 -10.10
CA LYS A 104 6.14 -12.64 -10.87
C LYS A 104 5.00 -12.61 -11.88
N TYR A 105 3.81 -12.20 -11.45
CA TYR A 105 2.64 -12.07 -12.32
C TYR A 105 2.44 -10.67 -12.91
N ARG A 106 3.14 -9.65 -12.37
CA ARG A 106 3.06 -8.21 -12.69
C ARG A 106 1.72 -7.55 -12.40
N PHE A 107 0.60 -8.18 -12.74
CA PHE A 107 -0.74 -7.62 -12.52
C PHE A 107 -1.13 -7.45 -11.04
N PRO A 108 -0.72 -8.33 -10.09
CA PRO A 108 -1.07 -8.12 -8.68
C PRO A 108 -0.41 -6.85 -8.14
N MET A 109 0.81 -6.54 -8.60
CA MET A 109 1.48 -5.28 -8.27
C MET A 109 0.64 -4.08 -8.70
N LEU A 110 0.14 -4.08 -9.94
CA LEU A 110 -0.70 -2.99 -10.44
C LEU A 110 -2.03 -2.89 -9.67
N CYS A 111 -2.65 -4.03 -9.33
CA CYS A 111 -3.87 -4.05 -8.51
C CYS A 111 -3.64 -3.44 -7.13
N ALA A 112 -2.50 -3.74 -6.50
CA ALA A 112 -2.08 -3.13 -5.24
C ALA A 112 -1.83 -1.62 -5.39
N MET A 113 -1.15 -1.18 -6.45
CA MET A 113 -0.92 0.24 -6.71
C MET A 113 -2.24 1.02 -6.87
N ILE A 114 -3.22 0.45 -7.57
CA ILE A 114 -4.56 1.06 -7.72
C ILE A 114 -5.25 1.19 -6.37
N GLY A 115 -5.30 0.13 -5.56
CA GLY A 115 -5.93 0.19 -4.23
C GLY A 115 -5.22 1.16 -3.28
N SER A 116 -3.89 1.18 -3.31
CA SER A 116 -3.06 2.13 -2.55
C SER A 116 -3.34 3.58 -2.98
N GLY A 117 -3.42 3.84 -4.29
CA GLY A 117 -3.74 5.18 -4.80
C GLY A 117 -5.14 5.65 -4.38
N LEU A 118 -6.15 4.77 -4.40
CA LEU A 118 -7.50 5.11 -3.93
C LEU A 118 -7.56 5.34 -2.41
N ALA A 119 -6.88 4.49 -1.64
CA ALA A 119 -6.77 4.69 -0.20
C ALA A 119 -6.02 6.00 0.13
N GLY A 120 -4.97 6.31 -0.65
CA GLY A 120 -4.23 7.55 -0.54
C GLY A 120 -5.05 8.79 -0.91
N LEU A 121 -5.93 8.69 -1.91
CA LEU A 121 -6.89 9.74 -2.24
C LEU A 121 -7.79 10.07 -1.04
N ILE A 122 -8.30 9.06 -0.34
CA ILE A 122 -9.12 9.24 0.86
C ILE A 122 -8.32 9.99 1.94
N CYS A 123 -7.09 9.56 2.21
CA CYS A 123 -6.22 10.23 3.17
C CYS A 123 -5.89 11.67 2.77
N GLY A 124 -5.65 11.94 1.49
CA GLY A 124 -5.38 13.29 0.97
C GLY A 124 -6.60 14.22 1.01
N LEU A 125 -7.82 13.70 0.78
CA LEU A 125 -9.07 14.45 0.90
C LEU A 125 -9.40 14.82 2.34
N THR A 126 -9.02 13.97 3.30
CA THR A 126 -9.40 14.11 4.71
C THR A 126 -8.26 14.60 5.60
N GLY A 127 -7.07 14.81 5.03
CA GLY A 127 -5.90 15.33 5.73
C GLY A 127 -5.39 14.39 6.82
N VAL A 128 -5.49 13.07 6.62
CA VAL A 128 -5.03 12.09 7.61
C VAL A 128 -3.56 12.30 7.93
N MET A 129 -3.24 12.36 9.21
CA MET A 129 -1.87 12.49 9.69
C MET A 129 -1.50 11.39 10.68
N ALA A 130 -0.24 10.98 10.65
CA ALA A 130 0.40 10.21 11.70
C ALA A 130 1.07 11.12 12.74
N ASN A 131 1.13 10.67 13.99
CA ASN A 131 1.95 11.29 15.03
C ASN A 131 3.45 11.11 14.76
N GLY A 132 3.81 9.99 14.14
CA GLY A 132 5.19 9.65 13.84
C GLY A 132 5.33 8.45 12.92
N ILE A 133 6.58 8.10 12.64
CA ILE A 133 6.96 6.87 11.95
C ILE A 133 6.75 5.70 12.93
N GLY A 134 6.14 4.60 12.46
CA GLY A 134 5.89 3.42 13.29
C GLY A 134 5.88 2.13 12.48
N VAL A 135 4.88 1.27 12.68
CA VAL A 135 4.77 0.03 11.91
C VAL A 135 4.12 0.33 10.56
N GLY A 136 4.74 -0.10 9.47
CA GLY A 136 4.26 0.18 8.11
C GLY A 136 3.18 -0.79 7.61
N GLY A 137 2.46 -1.49 8.48
CA GLY A 137 1.51 -2.55 8.13
C GLY A 137 0.13 -2.34 8.73
N LEU A 138 -0.65 -3.41 8.96
CA LEU A 138 -1.94 -3.36 9.67
C LEU A 138 -1.85 -2.68 11.04
N PRO A 139 -0.78 -2.91 11.86
CA PRO A 139 -0.63 -2.18 13.12
C PRO A 139 -0.33 -0.68 12.95
N GLY A 140 -0.09 -0.21 11.72
CA GLY A 140 0.24 1.18 11.42
C GLY A 140 -0.84 2.18 11.78
N ILE A 141 -2.09 1.74 11.95
CA ILE A 141 -3.17 2.57 12.51
C ILE A 141 -2.80 3.17 13.88
N LEU A 142 -1.98 2.46 14.68
CA LEU A 142 -1.54 2.92 16.00
C LEU A 142 -0.61 4.14 15.92
N SER A 143 0.02 4.38 14.77
CA SER A 143 0.83 5.57 14.51
C SER A 143 0.00 6.77 14.04
N ILE A 144 -1.26 6.53 13.62
CA ILE A 144 -2.19 7.55 13.13
C ILE A 144 -2.74 8.34 14.31
N LYS A 145 -2.94 9.66 14.14
CA LYS A 145 -3.56 10.46 15.21
C LYS A 145 -4.96 9.93 15.51
N PRO A 146 -5.36 9.73 16.78
CA PRO A 146 -6.62 9.08 17.14
C PRO A 146 -7.86 9.66 16.46
N GLN A 147 -7.91 10.99 16.24
CA GLN A 147 -9.02 11.64 15.55
C GLN A 147 -9.25 11.15 14.10
N PHE A 148 -8.23 10.57 13.47
CA PHE A 148 -8.31 10.06 12.09
C PHE A 148 -8.51 8.54 12.02
N TRP A 149 -8.62 7.82 13.14
CA TRP A 149 -8.71 6.35 13.11
C TRP A 149 -9.89 5.83 12.31
N ALA A 150 -11.06 6.47 12.42
CA ALA A 150 -12.24 6.06 11.67
C ALA A 150 -12.03 6.18 10.16
N ILE A 151 -11.56 7.34 9.69
CA ILE A 151 -11.33 7.58 8.27
C ILE A 151 -10.15 6.76 7.72
N TYR A 152 -9.11 6.56 8.51
CA TYR A 152 -7.98 5.71 8.14
C TYR A 152 -8.38 4.24 8.06
N SER A 153 -9.29 3.77 8.93
CA SER A 153 -9.84 2.41 8.85
C SER A 153 -10.62 2.20 7.56
N LEU A 154 -11.37 3.21 7.10
CA LEU A 154 -12.00 3.19 5.78
C LEU A 154 -10.98 3.11 4.64
N ALA A 155 -9.91 3.92 4.71
CA ALA A 155 -8.82 3.87 3.73
C ALA A 155 -8.12 2.50 3.73
N MET A 156 -7.87 1.91 4.91
CA MET A 156 -7.33 0.56 5.07
C MET A 156 -8.24 -0.48 4.42
N LEU A 157 -9.57 -0.38 4.64
CA LEU A 157 -10.52 -1.29 4.02
C LEU A 157 -10.47 -1.20 2.49
N VAL A 158 -10.33 0.00 1.93
CA VAL A 158 -10.12 0.19 0.48
C VAL A 158 -8.80 -0.43 0.02
N ALA A 159 -7.70 -0.21 0.76
CA ALA A 159 -6.40 -0.81 0.48
C ALA A 159 -6.41 -2.35 0.59
N ILE A 160 -7.37 -2.94 1.31
CA ILE A 160 -7.54 -4.39 1.38
C ILE A 160 -8.43 -4.91 0.26
N VAL A 161 -9.66 -4.39 0.20
CA VAL A 161 -10.71 -4.94 -0.66
C VAL A 161 -10.40 -4.72 -2.14
N VAL A 162 -9.92 -3.53 -2.52
CA VAL A 162 -9.70 -3.22 -3.95
C VAL A 162 -8.60 -4.09 -4.55
N PRO A 163 -7.37 -4.16 -3.99
CA PRO A 163 -6.33 -5.03 -4.55
C PRO A 163 -6.70 -6.51 -4.53
N LEU A 164 -7.35 -6.98 -3.46
CA LEU A 164 -7.78 -8.36 -3.33
C LEU A 164 -8.77 -8.72 -4.44
N VAL A 165 -9.85 -7.95 -4.60
CA VAL A 165 -10.89 -8.21 -5.59
C VAL A 165 -10.34 -8.07 -7.00
N LEU A 166 -9.61 -7.00 -7.31
CA LEU A 166 -9.01 -6.82 -8.63
C LEU A 166 -8.04 -7.96 -8.97
N THR A 167 -7.21 -8.39 -8.02
CA THR A 167 -6.27 -9.49 -8.25
C THR A 167 -7.01 -10.79 -8.55
N ILE A 168 -8.07 -11.12 -7.80
CA ILE A 168 -8.88 -12.33 -8.06
C ILE A 168 -9.53 -12.27 -9.44
N LEU A 169 -10.13 -11.12 -9.81
CA LEU A 169 -10.79 -10.94 -11.10
C LEU A 169 -9.81 -11.06 -12.28
N VAL A 170 -8.65 -10.39 -12.19
CA VAL A 170 -7.63 -10.43 -13.25
C VAL A 170 -7.00 -11.82 -13.32
N TYR A 171 -6.72 -12.47 -12.18
CA TYR A 171 -6.20 -13.84 -12.17
C TYR A 171 -7.16 -14.79 -12.88
N LYS A 172 -8.44 -14.80 -12.49
CA LYS A 172 -9.46 -15.67 -13.10
C LYS A 172 -9.55 -15.47 -14.61
N ARG A 173 -9.49 -14.23 -15.07
CA ARG A 173 -9.50 -13.91 -16.51
C ARG A 173 -8.26 -14.44 -17.22
N LYS A 174 -7.07 -14.28 -16.64
CA LYS A 174 -5.81 -14.77 -17.23
C LYS A 174 -5.71 -16.29 -17.23
N ASP A 175 -6.18 -16.94 -16.17
CA ASP A 175 -6.23 -18.40 -16.05
C ASP A 175 -7.12 -19.00 -17.14
N SER A 176 -8.33 -18.44 -17.33
CA SER A 176 -9.25 -18.89 -18.40
C SER A 176 -8.71 -18.75 -19.82
N ARG A 177 -7.69 -17.90 -20.02
CA ARG A 177 -7.01 -17.68 -21.30
C ARG A 177 -5.70 -18.45 -21.43
N GLY A 178 -5.30 -19.22 -20.42
CA GLY A 178 -4.01 -19.93 -20.40
C GLY A 178 -2.79 -19.01 -20.39
N GLU A 179 -2.94 -17.75 -19.95
CA GLU A 179 -1.87 -16.74 -19.96
C GLU A 179 -1.01 -16.75 -18.68
N LEU A 180 -1.42 -17.52 -17.67
CA LEU A 180 -0.66 -17.59 -16.43
C LEU A 180 0.60 -18.44 -16.63
N PRO A 181 1.76 -17.98 -16.11
CA PRO A 181 2.96 -18.80 -16.13
C PRO A 181 2.70 -20.10 -15.37
N VAL A 182 3.20 -21.20 -15.93
CA VAL A 182 3.09 -22.56 -15.37
C VAL A 182 3.77 -22.62 -14.02
#